data_AF-A0A1G1TEE1-F1
#
_entry.id   AF-A0A1G1TEE1-F1
#
_cell.length_a   1.000
_cell.length_b   1.000
_cell.length_c   1.000
_cell.angle_alpha   90.00
_cell.angle_beta   90.00
_cell.angle_gamma   90.00
#
_symmetry.space_group_name_H-M   'P 1'
#
loop_
_entity.id
_entity.type
_entity.pdbx_description
1 polymer ?
#
loop_
_entity_poly.entity_id
_entity_poly.type
_entity_poly.pdbx_seq_one_letter_code
_entity_poly.pdbx_strand_id
1 'polypeptide(L)'
;MTDADFHRAIRRIRWVHWLHYPLQTLLMGGAVLLAGQRAAVGPTLEPRLATWPVLLLLGGVVPLLGVLAYLIFRRLRPNIRRPAEENLRIYLGRMFLRNSLLSLTALPLLASYAITHQVFDLVACVGVLVALGWQLTPSAKSYQQWLLR
;
A
#
# COMPACT_ATOMS: atom_id res chain seq x y z
N MET A 1 15.10 -12.13 24.22
CA MET A 1 14.13 -12.64 23.24
C MET A 1 14.60 -14.01 22.79
N THR A 2 13.75 -15.04 22.87
CA THR A 2 14.14 -16.40 22.47
C THR A 2 14.02 -16.59 20.95
N ASP A 3 14.65 -17.64 20.42
CA ASP A 3 14.56 -17.95 18.99
C ASP A 3 13.11 -18.31 18.56
N ALA A 4 12.36 -18.96 19.45
CA ALA A 4 10.95 -19.27 19.25
C ALA A 4 10.09 -18.00 19.13
N ASP A 5 10.35 -17.00 19.98
CA ASP A 5 9.66 -15.71 19.95
C ASP A 5 9.94 -14.95 18.65
N PHE A 6 11.19 -15.01 18.16
CA PHE A 6 11.59 -14.40 16.90
C PHE A 6 10.85 -14.99 15.70
N HIS A 7 10.85 -16.32 15.58
CA HIS A 7 10.14 -17.00 14.48
C HIS A 7 8.63 -16.75 14.52
N ARG A 8 8.04 -16.67 15.72
CA ARG A 8 6.63 -16.30 15.89
C ARG A 8 6.38 -14.86 15.44
N ALA A 9 7.25 -13.91 15.78
CA ALA A 9 7.14 -12.52 15.36
C ALA A 9 7.24 -12.38 13.82
N ILE A 10 8.19 -13.06 13.18
CA ILE A 10 8.33 -13.05 11.71
C ILE A 10 7.09 -13.64 11.03
N ARG A 11 6.53 -14.72 11.57
CA ARG A 11 5.28 -15.32 11.05
C ARG A 11 4.10 -14.34 11.14
N ARG A 12 3.98 -13.62 12.26
CA ARG A 12 2.97 -12.56 12.44
C ARG A 12 3.16 -11.44 11.42
N ILE A 13 4.39 -10.96 11.21
CA ILE A 13 4.69 -9.92 10.22
C ILE A 13 4.31 -10.39 8.81
N ARG A 14 4.58 -11.65 8.47
CA ARG A 14 4.15 -12.23 7.18
C ARG A 14 2.64 -12.27 7.02
N TRP A 15 1.91 -12.63 8.08
CA TRP A 15 0.46 -12.65 8.05
C TRP A 15 -0.13 -11.25 7.87
N VAL A 16 0.40 -10.27 8.62
CA VAL A 16 0.03 -8.84 8.47
C VAL A 16 0.35 -8.32 7.07
N HIS A 17 1.49 -8.69 6.50
CA HIS A 17 1.86 -8.33 5.13
C HIS A 17 0.86 -8.84 4.09
N TRP A 18 0.41 -10.09 4.23
CA TRP A 18 -0.62 -10.64 3.35
C TRP A 18 -1.99 -10.00 3.55
N LEU A 19 -2.37 -9.66 4.78
CA LEU A 19 -3.62 -8.96 5.09
C LEU A 19 -3.64 -7.51 4.57
N HIS A 20 -2.46 -6.89 4.46
CA HIS A 20 -2.29 -5.51 4.02
C HIS A 20 -2.83 -5.28 2.60
N TYR A 21 -2.48 -6.14 1.65
CA TYR A 21 -2.90 -5.98 0.26
C TYR A 21 -4.42 -6.01 0.05
N PRO A 22 -5.18 -7.00 0.52
CA PRO A 22 -6.63 -6.99 0.37
C PRO A 22 -7.27 -5.82 1.10
N LEU A 23 -6.82 -5.50 2.33
CA LEU A 23 -7.34 -4.35 3.08
C LEU A 23 -7.12 -3.04 2.32
N GLN A 24 -5.93 -2.82 1.81
CA GLN A 24 -5.64 -1.59 1.06
C GLN A 24 -6.34 -1.56 -0.29
N THR A 25 -6.51 -2.70 -0.96
CA THR A 25 -7.28 -2.79 -2.20
C THR A 25 -8.73 -2.41 -1.95
N LEU A 26 -9.33 -2.85 -0.83
CA LEU A 26 -10.67 -2.44 -0.43
C LEU A 26 -10.76 -0.94 -0.14
N LEU A 27 -9.76 -0.37 0.55
CA LEU A 27 -9.70 1.07 0.81
C LEU A 27 -9.58 1.89 -0.48
N MET A 28 -8.70 1.46 -1.39
CA MET A 28 -8.51 2.11 -2.69
C MET A 28 -9.76 1.97 -3.56
N GLY A 29 -10.35 0.78 -3.61
CA GLY A 29 -11.59 0.52 -4.33
C GLY A 29 -12.76 1.33 -3.79
N GLY A 30 -12.95 1.36 -2.48
CA GLY A 30 -13.96 2.19 -1.82
C GLY A 30 -13.76 3.68 -2.11
N ALA A 31 -12.50 4.17 -2.06
CA ALA A 31 -12.19 5.56 -2.39
C ALA A 31 -12.52 5.89 -3.84
N VAL A 32 -12.17 5.02 -4.79
CA VAL A 32 -12.45 5.21 -6.23
C VAL A 32 -13.96 5.14 -6.52
N LEU A 33 -14.69 4.23 -5.88
CA LEU A 33 -16.15 4.13 -6.05
C LEU A 33 -16.89 5.33 -5.46
N LEU A 34 -16.51 5.79 -4.26
CA LEU A 34 -17.10 6.97 -3.63
C LEU A 34 -16.80 8.25 -4.43
N ALA A 35 -15.60 8.33 -4.99
CA ALA A 35 -15.20 9.33 -5.98
C ALA A 35 -16.12 9.30 -7.23
N GLY A 36 -16.35 8.11 -7.80
CA GLY A 36 -17.21 7.91 -8.96
C GLY A 36 -18.68 8.27 -8.69
N GLN A 37 -19.21 7.90 -7.53
CA GLN A 37 -20.59 8.25 -7.14
C GLN A 37 -20.78 9.76 -6.98
N ARG A 38 -19.82 10.47 -6.38
CA ARG A 38 -19.90 11.94 -6.24
C ARG A 38 -19.81 12.67 -7.58
N ALA A 39 -19.15 12.09 -8.58
CA ALA A 39 -19.13 12.63 -9.93
C ALA A 39 -20.48 12.48 -10.67
N ALA A 40 -21.37 11.59 -10.21
CA ALA A 40 -22.66 11.31 -10.87
C ALA A 40 -23.86 12.13 -10.33
N VAL A 41 -23.70 12.92 -9.27
CA VAL A 41 -24.82 13.63 -8.58
C VAL A 41 -25.01 15.10 -9.04
N GLY A 42 -24.26 15.57 -10.04
CA GLY A 42 -24.44 16.90 -10.64
C GLY A 42 -25.39 16.89 -11.85
N PRO A 43 -26.21 17.94 -12.08
CA PRO A 43 -27.22 17.99 -13.17
C PRO A 43 -26.62 18.22 -14.56
N THR A 44 -25.44 17.66 -14.85
CA THR A 44 -24.73 17.85 -16.11
C THR A 44 -24.61 16.54 -16.85
N LEU A 45 -25.23 16.46 -18.03
CA LEU A 45 -25.35 15.33 -18.96
C LEU A 45 -24.02 14.74 -19.50
N GLU A 46 -22.87 15.08 -18.92
CA GLU A 46 -21.54 14.73 -19.42
C GLU A 46 -20.67 14.12 -18.30
N PRO A 47 -20.73 12.80 -18.06
CA PRO A 47 -19.99 12.13 -16.98
C PRO A 47 -18.46 12.22 -17.09
N ARG A 48 -17.93 12.58 -18.28
CA ARG A 48 -16.49 12.81 -18.51
C ARG A 48 -15.96 14.13 -17.92
N LEU A 49 -16.81 15.15 -17.78
CA LEU A 49 -16.43 16.46 -17.24
C LEU A 49 -16.62 16.59 -15.73
N ALA A 50 -17.28 15.64 -15.08
CA ALA A 50 -17.47 15.65 -13.62
C ALA A 50 -16.35 14.90 -12.85
N THR A 51 -15.53 14.10 -13.52
CA THR A 51 -14.51 13.23 -12.91
C THR A 51 -13.12 13.88 -12.78
N TRP A 52 -12.81 14.95 -13.54
CA TRP A 52 -11.50 15.59 -13.51
C TRP A 52 -11.09 16.24 -12.17
N PRO A 53 -11.97 16.86 -11.36
CA PRO A 53 -11.55 17.48 -10.10
C PRO A 53 -11.09 16.41 -9.10
N VAL A 54 -11.76 15.25 -9.15
CA VAL A 54 -11.43 14.10 -8.32
C VAL A 54 -10.13 13.46 -8.76
N LEU A 55 -9.89 13.32 -10.07
CA LEU A 55 -8.62 12.84 -10.61
C LEU A 55 -7.46 13.78 -10.27
N LEU A 56 -7.67 15.10 -10.30
CA LEU A 56 -6.68 16.08 -9.85
C LEU A 56 -6.41 15.97 -8.34
N LEU A 57 -7.45 15.82 -7.53
CA LEU A 57 -7.30 15.63 -6.09
C LEU A 57 -6.53 14.34 -5.78
N LEU A 58 -6.85 13.24 -6.46
CA LEU A 58 -6.10 11.98 -6.40
C LEU A 58 -4.63 12.20 -6.81
N GLY A 59 -4.44 12.90 -7.94
CA GLY A 59 -3.14 13.24 -8.50
C GLY A 59 -2.29 14.14 -7.60
N GLY A 60 -2.89 14.90 -6.69
CA GLY A 60 -2.19 15.70 -5.67
C GLY A 60 -1.98 14.97 -4.35
N VAL A 61 -3.00 14.29 -3.84
CA VAL A 61 -2.98 13.62 -2.53
C VAL A 61 -2.05 12.40 -2.55
N VAL A 62 -2.07 11.60 -3.63
CA VAL A 62 -1.22 10.41 -3.76
C VAL A 62 0.27 10.76 -3.70
N PRO A 63 0.81 11.70 -4.49
CA PRO A 63 2.22 12.06 -4.39
C PRO A 63 2.56 12.76 -3.07
N LEU A 64 1.65 13.57 -2.49
CA LEU A 64 1.89 14.19 -1.18
C LEU A 64 2.04 13.15 -0.08
N LEU A 65 1.10 12.20 0.00
CA LEU A 65 1.18 11.06 0.93
C LEU A 65 2.39 10.18 0.61
N GLY A 66 2.72 10.02 -0.66
CA GLY A 66 3.90 9.30 -1.13
C GLY A 66 5.20 9.91 -0.60
N VAL A 67 5.36 11.22 -0.73
CA VAL A 67 6.52 11.96 -0.23
C VAL A 67 6.59 11.89 1.29
N LEU A 68 5.49 12.10 2.00
CA LEU A 68 5.45 12.03 3.46
C LEU A 68 5.85 10.63 3.96
N ALA A 69 5.26 9.60 3.36
CA ALA A 69 5.60 8.21 3.66
C ALA A 69 7.06 7.90 3.33
N TYR A 70 7.59 8.41 2.21
CA TYR A 70 9.01 8.26 1.86
C TYR A 70 9.94 8.91 2.89
N LEU A 71 9.61 10.12 3.36
CA LEU A 71 10.38 10.82 4.39
C LEU A 71 10.40 10.05 5.71
N ILE A 72 9.25 9.52 6.13
CA ILE A 72 9.15 8.68 7.34
C ILE A 72 9.92 7.38 7.14
N PHE A 73 9.77 6.72 5.98
CA PHE A 73 10.50 5.50 5.64
C PHE A 73 12.02 5.68 5.75
N ARG A 74 12.54 6.83 5.28
CA ARG A 74 13.98 7.16 5.35
C ARG A 74 14.48 7.35 6.78
N ARG A 75 13.59 7.75 7.72
CA ARG A 75 13.91 7.91 9.14
C ARG A 75 13.82 6.60 9.94
N LEU A 76 13.14 5.58 9.44
CA LEU A 76 13.03 4.26 10.07
C LEU A 76 14.32 3.44 9.83
N ARG A 77 15.34 3.74 10.62
CA ARG A 77 16.64 3.03 10.63
C ARG A 77 16.73 2.06 11.81
N PRO A 78 17.48 0.95 11.65
CA PRO A 78 17.76 0.04 12.75
C PRO A 78 18.64 0.74 13.80
N ASN A 79 18.50 0.33 15.07
CA ASN A 79 19.44 0.71 16.11
C ASN A 79 19.77 -0.53 16.95
N ILE A 80 21.02 -1.01 16.86
CA ILE A 80 21.48 -2.22 17.55
C ILE A 80 21.42 -2.05 19.08
N ARG A 81 21.48 -0.81 19.59
CA ARG A 81 21.35 -0.53 21.03
C ARG A 81 19.92 -0.65 21.54
N ARG A 82 18.92 -0.73 20.66
CA ARG A 82 17.50 -0.87 21.04
C ARG A 82 17.12 -2.34 21.29
N PRO A 83 16.12 -2.59 22.14
CA PRO A 83 15.55 -3.91 22.33
C PRO A 83 15.10 -4.52 20.98
N ALA A 84 15.30 -5.83 20.82
CA ALA A 84 14.94 -6.55 19.59
C ALA A 84 13.45 -6.39 19.23
N GLU A 85 12.57 -6.36 20.23
CA GLU A 85 11.13 -6.17 20.04
C GLU A 85 10.80 -4.79 19.46
N GLU A 86 11.53 -3.75 19.87
CA GLU A 86 11.31 -2.39 19.38
C GLU A 86 11.81 -2.25 17.94
N ASN A 87 12.95 -2.86 17.62
CA ASN A 87 13.45 -2.94 16.24
C ASN A 87 12.49 -3.71 15.32
N LEU A 88 11.85 -4.78 15.81
CA LEU A 88 10.82 -5.50 15.07
C LEU A 88 9.57 -4.65 14.81
N ARG A 89 9.13 -3.83 15.78
CA ARG A 89 8.01 -2.88 15.59
C ARG A 89 8.36 -1.83 14.53
N ILE A 90 9.57 -1.27 14.58
CA ILE A 90 10.07 -0.31 13.59
C ILE A 90 10.13 -0.97 12.19
N TYR A 91 10.61 -2.21 12.12
CA TYR A 91 10.67 -2.98 10.88
C TYR A 91 9.27 -3.24 10.31
N LEU A 92 8.30 -3.61 11.15
CA LEU A 92 6.89 -3.77 10.75
C LEU A 92 6.33 -2.46 10.20
N GLY A 93 6.52 -1.34 10.90
CA GLY A 93 6.06 -0.02 10.46
C GLY A 93 6.69 0.38 9.12
N ARG A 94 8.00 0.14 8.94
CA ARG A 94 8.72 0.37 7.69
C ARG A 94 8.16 -0.47 6.55
N MET A 95 7.90 -1.75 6.80
CA MET A 95 7.31 -2.66 5.83
C MET A 95 5.90 -2.22 5.44
N PHE A 96 5.06 -1.87 6.41
CA PHE A 96 3.72 -1.35 6.17
C PHE A 96 3.75 -0.12 5.26
N LEU A 97 4.61 0.86 5.59
CA LEU A 97 4.76 2.08 4.80
C LEU A 97 5.21 1.82 3.37
N ARG A 98 6.20 0.94 3.18
CA ARG A 98 6.68 0.52 1.86
C ARG A 98 5.58 -0.16 1.07
N ASN A 99 4.85 -1.09 1.67
CA ASN A 99 3.79 -1.82 0.98
C ASN A 99 2.66 -0.87 0.59
N SER A 100 2.30 0.09 1.46
CA SER A 100 1.34 1.15 1.15
C SER A 100 1.77 2.01 -0.03
N LEU A 101 3.05 2.37 -0.10
CA LEU A 101 3.61 3.14 -1.23
C LEU A 101 3.54 2.36 -2.54
N LEU A 102 3.86 1.06 -2.50
CA LEU A 102 3.94 0.24 -3.71
C LEU A 102 2.56 -0.17 -4.21
N SER A 103 1.60 -0.44 -3.33
CA SER A 103 0.22 -0.71 -3.76
C SER A 103 -0.49 0.52 -4.34
N LEU A 104 -0.09 1.75 -3.99
CA LEU A 104 -0.57 2.95 -4.66
C LEU A 104 -0.24 2.97 -6.16
N THR A 105 0.76 2.21 -6.63
CA THR A 105 1.04 2.10 -8.07
C THR A 105 -0.05 1.34 -8.82
N ALA A 106 -0.91 0.58 -8.13
CA ALA A 106 -2.06 -0.10 -8.72
C ALA A 106 -3.29 0.82 -8.85
N LEU A 107 -3.27 1.98 -8.20
CA LEU A 107 -4.37 2.94 -8.17
C LEU A 107 -4.76 3.48 -9.56
N PRO A 108 -3.83 3.77 -10.49
CA PRO A 108 -4.18 4.17 -11.86
C PRO A 108 -4.96 3.09 -12.63
N LEU A 109 -4.63 1.81 -12.45
CA LEU A 109 -5.37 0.71 -13.08
C LEU A 109 -6.79 0.61 -12.51
N LEU A 110 -6.92 0.80 -11.21
CA LEU A 110 -8.21 0.76 -10.53
C LEU A 110 -9.09 1.98 -10.90
N ALA A 111 -8.47 3.14 -11.10
CA ALA A 111 -9.14 4.33 -11.64
C ALA A 111 -9.54 4.14 -13.12
N SER A 112 -8.69 3.51 -13.94
CA SER A 112 -9.01 3.16 -15.33
C SER A 112 -10.24 2.26 -15.39
N TYR A 113 -10.27 1.18 -14.59
CA TYR A 113 -11.43 0.29 -14.49
C TYR A 113 -12.72 1.05 -14.12
N ALA A 114 -12.67 1.97 -13.16
CA ALA A 114 -13.86 2.74 -12.77
C ALA A 114 -14.42 3.63 -13.89
N ILE A 115 -13.59 4.00 -14.87
CA ILE A 115 -13.99 4.81 -16.03
C ILE A 115 -14.40 3.91 -17.20
N THR A 116 -13.59 2.91 -17.54
CA THR A 116 -13.72 2.10 -18.75
C THR A 116 -14.58 0.84 -18.54
N HIS A 117 -14.76 0.40 -17.29
CA HIS A 117 -15.37 -0.87 -16.89
C HIS A 117 -14.72 -2.10 -17.55
N GLN A 118 -13.46 -1.98 -18.02
CA GLN A 118 -12.75 -3.07 -18.67
C GLN A 118 -12.22 -4.07 -17.64
N VAL A 119 -12.69 -5.31 -17.72
CA VAL A 119 -12.29 -6.40 -16.81
C VAL A 119 -10.77 -6.62 -16.80
N PHE A 120 -10.09 -6.37 -17.92
CA PHE A 120 -8.62 -6.47 -18.01
C PHE A 120 -7.88 -5.53 -17.05
N ASP A 121 -8.38 -4.31 -16.83
CA ASP A 121 -7.76 -3.36 -15.90
C ASP A 121 -7.83 -3.86 -14.45
N LEU A 122 -8.95 -4.51 -14.10
CA LEU A 122 -9.13 -5.13 -12.78
C LEU A 122 -8.21 -6.34 -12.60
N VAL A 123 -8.12 -7.21 -13.60
CA VAL A 123 -7.21 -8.37 -13.58
C VAL A 123 -5.76 -7.93 -13.49
N ALA A 124 -5.37 -6.90 -14.25
CA ALA A 124 -4.03 -6.32 -14.20
C ALA A 124 -3.73 -5.73 -12.81
N CYS A 125 -4.68 -5.01 -12.21
CA CYS A 125 -4.56 -4.46 -10.87
C CYS A 125 -4.32 -5.56 -9.82
N VAL A 126 -5.11 -6.64 -9.86
CA VAL A 126 -4.94 -7.79 -8.97
C VAL A 126 -3.59 -8.46 -9.21
N GLY A 127 -3.19 -8.65 -10.46
CA GLY A 127 -1.90 -9.24 -10.83
C GLY A 127 -0.72 -8.45 -10.26
N VAL A 128 -0.73 -7.12 -10.39
CA VAL A 128 0.29 -6.23 -9.82
C VAL A 128 0.36 -6.37 -8.29
N LEU A 129 -0.79 -6.35 -7.62
CA LEU A 129 -0.84 -6.44 -6.15
C LEU A 129 -0.33 -7.80 -5.63
N VAL A 130 -0.71 -8.89 -6.30
CA VAL A 130 -0.24 -10.25 -5.98
C VAL A 130 1.25 -10.37 -6.22
N ALA A 131 1.75 -9.87 -7.36
CA ALA A 131 3.18 -9.88 -7.68
C ALA A 131 4.00 -9.09 -6.65
N LEU A 132 3.51 -7.90 -6.26
CA LEU A 132 4.14 -7.09 -5.21
C LEU A 132 4.13 -7.81 -3.86
N GLY A 133 3.01 -8.39 -3.45
CA GLY A 133 2.93 -9.16 -2.20
C GLY A 133 3.88 -10.36 -2.20
N TRP A 134 3.98 -11.06 -3.33
CA TRP A 134 4.89 -12.19 -3.45
C TRP A 134 6.36 -11.76 -3.33
N GLN A 135 6.79 -10.79 -4.13
CA GLN A 135 8.19 -10.32 -4.19
C GLN A 135 8.67 -9.70 -2.88
N LEU A 136 7.76 -9.10 -2.11
CA LEU A 136 8.09 -8.33 -0.90
C LEU A 136 7.87 -9.10 0.40
N THR A 137 7.62 -10.41 0.30
CA THR A 137 7.31 -11.27 1.43
C THR A 137 8.40 -11.16 2.52
N PRO A 138 8.04 -10.81 3.77
CA PRO A 138 8.99 -10.73 4.87
C PRO A 138 9.61 -12.10 5.17
N SER A 139 10.93 -12.11 5.36
CA SER A 139 11.70 -13.25 5.83
C SER A 139 12.69 -12.86 6.92
N ALA A 140 13.14 -13.84 7.72
CA ALA A 140 14.18 -13.61 8.72
C ALA A 140 15.46 -13.01 8.11
N LYS A 141 15.85 -13.50 6.92
CA LYS A 141 16.99 -12.97 6.17
C LYS A 141 16.81 -11.49 5.81
N SER A 142 15.62 -11.08 5.35
CA SER A 142 15.34 -9.69 5.03
C SER A 142 15.42 -8.76 6.26
N TYR A 143 15.00 -9.25 7.43
CA TYR A 143 15.12 -8.53 8.70
C TYR A 143 16.59 -8.39 9.13
N GLN A 144 17.38 -9.47 9.07
CA GLN A 144 18.80 -9.43 9.40
C GLN A 144 19.58 -8.48 8.49
N GLN A 145 19.32 -8.53 7.17
CA GLN A 145 19.93 -7.61 6.22
C GLN A 145 19.54 -6.15 6.49
N TRP A 146 18.32 -5.89 6.94
CA TRP A 146 17.91 -4.56 7.35
C TRP A 146 18.63 -4.11 8.62
N LEU A 147 18.82 -5.00 9.60
CA LEU A 147 19.47 -4.67 10.87
C LEU A 147 20.97 -4.37 10.73
N LEU A 148 21.61 -4.94 9.70
CA LEU A 148 23.03 -4.78 9.39
C LEU A 148 23.35 -3.58 8.46
N ARG A 149 22.32 -2.90 7.92
CA ARG A 149 22.47 -1.75 7.00
C ARG A 149 22.12 -0.44 7.69
#